data_AF-A0A960UWQ3-F1
#
_entry.id   AF-A0A960UWQ3-F1
#
_cell.length_a   1.000
_cell.length_b   1.000
_cell.length_c   1.000
_cell.angle_alpha   90.00
_cell.angle_beta   90.00
_cell.angle_gamma   90.00
#
_symmetry.space_group_name_H-M   'P 1'
#
loop_
_entity.id
_entity.type
_entity.pdbx_description
1 polymer ?
#
loop_
_entity_poly.entity_id
_entity_poly.type
_entity_poly.pdbx_seq_one_letter_code
_entity_poly.pdbx_strand_id
1 'polypeptide(L)'
;FEVKDLLQKRDGKGLISIVRLMDMQTKPALFSTFMLQLLAEIYQEMPELGDPEKPELVIFLDEAHLIFDRASKTLLEQIETMTKLIRSKGVGLFFVTQNPQDVPAPVLSQLGARVQHALRAVTAKDRKAIKTAAENFPLSDDYKTDRLLTELGIGEALVTGLTEKGKPTPLVHCLMCAPCSRMDVLKPAEVDSIVSSSDLAKKYNEVIDRKSAYEILSEKTEERLEKQEKEEKPAASKSKSRTSKKEDESIIEKVFESKIVRDVGRTVAREMTRGLLGAIGIKRGRRSKSSWF
;
A
#
# COMPACT_ATOMS: atom_id res chain seq x y z
N PHE A 1 4.57 12.20 -6.82
CA PHE A 1 5.90 11.77 -7.31
C PHE A 1 5.69 11.35 -8.74
N GLU A 2 6.54 11.74 -9.67
CA GLU A 2 6.33 11.50 -11.11
C GLU A 2 7.22 10.37 -11.60
N VAL A 3 6.67 9.43 -12.37
CA VAL A 3 7.40 8.24 -12.85
C VAL A 3 8.57 8.64 -13.73
N LYS A 4 8.42 9.67 -14.56
CA LYS A 4 9.50 10.18 -15.44
C LYS A 4 10.75 10.62 -14.69
N ASP A 5 10.62 11.02 -13.43
CA ASP A 5 11.78 11.38 -12.61
C ASP A 5 12.65 10.15 -12.27
N LEU A 6 12.10 8.93 -12.33
CA LEU A 6 12.85 7.67 -12.16
C LEU A 6 13.60 7.24 -13.41
N LEU A 7 13.24 7.78 -14.58
CA LEU A 7 13.82 7.40 -15.88
C LEU A 7 15.04 8.25 -16.25
N GLN A 8 15.46 9.16 -15.37
CA GLN A 8 16.57 10.05 -15.60
C GLN A 8 17.89 9.28 -15.79
N LYS A 9 18.71 9.75 -16.72
CA LYS A 9 20.04 9.22 -17.02
C LYS A 9 21.06 10.36 -16.83
N ARG A 10 22.23 10.05 -16.26
CA ARG A 10 23.39 10.96 -16.20
C ARG A 10 24.57 10.29 -16.89
N ASP A 11 25.23 11.01 -17.79
CA ASP A 11 26.37 10.51 -18.58
C ASP A 11 26.09 9.18 -19.30
N GLY A 12 24.87 9.02 -19.80
CA GLY A 12 24.42 7.79 -20.49
C GLY A 12 24.14 6.60 -19.56
N LYS A 13 24.25 6.77 -18.24
CA LYS A 13 23.97 5.73 -17.23
C LYS A 13 22.64 6.00 -16.53
N GLY A 14 21.90 4.93 -16.22
CA GLY A 14 20.72 5.02 -15.37
C GLY A 14 21.08 5.47 -13.95
N LEU A 15 20.17 6.19 -13.31
CA LEU A 15 20.33 6.61 -11.92
C LEU A 15 19.76 5.58 -10.95
N ILE A 16 20.41 5.45 -9.78
CA ILE A 16 19.86 4.69 -8.66
C ILE A 16 19.07 5.67 -7.79
N SER A 17 17.75 5.57 -7.88
CA SER A 17 16.82 6.37 -7.06
C SER A 17 16.40 5.58 -5.83
N ILE A 18 16.62 6.16 -4.64
CA ILE A 18 16.21 5.55 -3.37
C ILE A 18 14.98 6.29 -2.86
N VAL A 19 13.83 5.62 -2.88
CA VAL A 19 12.60 6.12 -2.27
C VAL A 19 12.50 5.54 -0.86
N ARG A 20 12.79 6.37 0.14
CA ARG A 20 12.66 5.99 1.55
C ARG A 20 11.31 6.45 2.08
N LEU A 21 10.56 5.52 2.64
CA LEU A 21 9.32 5.79 3.33
C LEU A 21 9.56 5.60 4.84
N MET A 22 9.54 6.71 5.58
CA MET A 22 9.72 6.69 7.03
C MET A 22 8.44 6.19 7.72
N ASP A 23 8.57 5.53 8.87
CA ASP A 23 7.47 5.08 9.75
C ASP A 23 6.47 4.06 9.17
N MET A 24 6.83 3.37 8.08
CA MET A 24 5.97 2.39 7.41
C MET A 24 5.50 1.23 8.28
N GLN A 25 6.31 0.80 9.25
CA GLN A 25 5.98 -0.32 10.14
C GLN A 25 4.65 -0.09 10.88
N THR A 26 4.27 1.17 11.07
CA THR A 26 3.00 1.54 11.72
C THR A 26 1.82 1.68 10.74
N LYS A 27 2.07 1.71 9.42
CA LYS A 27 1.07 2.03 8.38
C LYS A 27 1.19 1.14 7.12
N PRO A 28 1.06 -0.20 7.22
CA PRO A 28 1.21 -1.11 6.07
C PRO A 28 0.22 -0.82 4.93
N ALA A 29 -1.01 -0.41 5.23
CA ALA A 29 -2.00 -0.08 4.20
C ALA A 29 -1.61 1.13 3.33
N LEU A 30 -0.89 2.10 3.89
CA LEU A 30 -0.39 3.25 3.15
C LEU A 30 0.66 2.81 2.13
N PHE A 31 1.52 1.86 2.52
CA PHE A 31 2.54 1.32 1.63
C PHE A 31 1.95 0.56 0.46
N SER A 32 1.03 -0.39 0.70
CA SER A 32 0.40 -1.14 -0.40
C SER A 32 -0.35 -0.22 -1.36
N THR A 33 -1.00 0.83 -0.84
CA THR A 33 -1.69 1.84 -1.67
C THR A 33 -0.71 2.65 -2.51
N PHE A 34 0.37 3.15 -1.91
CA PHE A 34 1.43 3.85 -2.63
C PHE A 34 2.06 2.96 -3.71
N MET A 35 2.35 1.70 -3.38
CA MET A 35 2.95 0.76 -4.32
C MET A 35 2.03 0.47 -5.51
N LEU A 36 0.74 0.23 -5.26
CA LEU A 36 -0.23 0.08 -6.33
C LEU A 36 -0.30 1.33 -7.22
N GLN A 37 -0.36 2.51 -6.60
CA GLN A 37 -0.41 3.76 -7.34
C GLN A 37 0.83 3.92 -8.21
N LEU A 38 2.02 3.67 -7.67
CA LEU A 38 3.28 3.74 -8.41
C LEU A 38 3.28 2.77 -9.61
N LEU A 39 2.92 1.50 -9.39
CA LEU A 39 2.86 0.51 -10.48
C LEU A 39 1.82 0.88 -11.55
N ALA A 40 0.68 1.43 -11.14
CA ALA A 40 -0.37 1.88 -12.05
C ALA A 40 0.08 3.09 -12.88
N GLU A 41 0.71 4.09 -12.26
CA GLU A 41 1.28 5.26 -12.94
C GLU A 41 2.39 4.83 -13.92
N ILE A 42 3.25 3.89 -13.53
CA ILE A 42 4.28 3.33 -14.43
C ILE A 42 3.62 2.72 -15.67
N TYR A 43 2.61 1.88 -15.48
CA TYR A 43 1.92 1.26 -16.61
C TYR A 43 1.26 2.29 -17.55
N GLN A 44 0.71 3.37 -16.99
CA GLN A 44 0.02 4.42 -17.76
C GLN A 44 0.99 5.35 -18.51
N GLU A 45 2.12 5.71 -17.89
CA GLU A 45 3.06 6.67 -18.46
C GLU A 45 4.12 6.05 -19.37
N MET A 46 4.47 4.78 -19.16
CA MET A 46 5.53 4.12 -19.92
C MET A 46 5.05 3.70 -21.33
N PRO A 47 5.88 3.90 -22.36
CA PRO A 47 5.59 3.40 -23.70
C PRO A 47 5.65 1.87 -23.74
N GLU A 48 4.93 1.27 -24.68
CA GLU A 48 5.06 -0.17 -24.97
C GLU A 48 6.42 -0.42 -25.64
N LEU A 49 7.26 -1.27 -25.03
CA LEU A 49 8.62 -1.55 -25.52
C LEU A 49 8.80 -2.99 -25.98
N GLY A 50 7.86 -3.89 -25.67
CA GLY A 50 7.99 -5.30 -26.00
C GLY A 50 9.09 -5.95 -25.16
N ASP A 51 10.14 -6.46 -25.81
CA ASP A 51 11.25 -7.15 -25.15
C ASP A 51 12.59 -6.45 -25.47
N PRO A 52 12.88 -5.30 -24.81
CA PRO A 52 14.11 -4.57 -25.04
C PRO A 52 15.32 -5.33 -24.46
N GLU A 53 16.49 -5.21 -25.09
CA GLU A 53 17.74 -5.84 -24.58
C GLU A 53 18.10 -5.38 -23.16
N LYS A 54 17.71 -4.16 -22.77
CA LYS A 54 17.91 -3.60 -21.43
C LYS A 54 16.58 -3.08 -20.91
N PRO A 55 16.27 -3.29 -19.62
CA PRO A 55 15.07 -2.71 -19.02
C PRO A 55 15.20 -1.17 -19.00
N GLU A 56 14.09 -0.48 -19.24
CA GLU A 56 14.02 0.97 -19.14
C GLU A 56 13.96 1.42 -17.68
N LEU A 57 13.38 0.58 -16.81
CA LEU A 57 13.32 0.80 -15.36
C LEU A 57 13.42 -0.53 -14.61
N VAL A 58 14.15 -0.55 -13.49
CA VAL A 58 14.19 -1.69 -12.57
C VAL A 58 13.83 -1.22 -11.17
N ILE A 59 12.88 -1.90 -10.54
CA ILE A 59 12.36 -1.56 -9.22
C ILE A 59 12.68 -2.70 -8.26
N PHE A 60 13.36 -2.36 -7.16
CA PHE A 60 13.59 -3.24 -6.03
C PHE A 60 12.68 -2.83 -4.88
N LEU A 61 11.82 -3.75 -4.47
CA LEU A 61 10.93 -3.57 -3.32
C LEU A 61 11.50 -4.33 -2.15
N ASP A 62 12.20 -3.58 -1.29
CA ASP A 62 12.70 -4.11 -0.04
C ASP A 62 11.57 -4.31 0.97
N GLU A 63 11.71 -5.33 1.81
CA GLU A 63 10.68 -5.79 2.74
C GLU A 63 9.30 -5.97 2.08
N ALA A 64 9.29 -6.67 0.94
CA ALA A 64 8.09 -6.92 0.13
C ALA A 64 6.93 -7.54 0.93
N HIS A 65 7.21 -8.22 2.04
CA HIS A 65 6.20 -8.76 2.95
C HIS A 65 5.19 -7.69 3.42
N LEU A 66 5.62 -6.43 3.56
CA LEU A 66 4.76 -5.31 3.98
C LEU A 66 3.64 -5.01 2.98
N ILE A 67 3.82 -5.36 1.70
CA ILE A 67 2.80 -5.20 0.67
C ILE A 67 1.67 -6.20 0.89
N PHE A 68 2.03 -7.41 1.33
CA PHE A 68 1.16 -8.59 1.31
C PHE A 68 0.52 -8.92 2.65
N ASP A 69 1.15 -8.58 3.79
CA ASP A 69 0.76 -9.01 5.16
C ASP A 69 -0.68 -8.63 5.55
N ARG A 70 -1.31 -7.67 4.86
CA ARG A 70 -2.74 -7.32 5.05
C ARG A 70 -3.44 -6.99 3.74
N ALA A 71 -2.95 -7.53 2.64
CA ALA A 71 -3.53 -7.25 1.34
C ALA A 71 -4.91 -7.91 1.20
N SER A 72 -5.91 -7.14 0.76
CA SER A 72 -7.18 -7.72 0.35
C SER A 72 -6.97 -8.61 -0.88
N LYS A 73 -7.87 -9.57 -1.12
CA LYS A 73 -7.81 -10.42 -2.31
C LYS A 73 -7.75 -9.59 -3.60
N THR A 74 -8.54 -8.52 -3.67
CA THR A 74 -8.56 -7.58 -4.81
C THR A 74 -7.22 -6.89 -5.00
N LEU A 75 -6.55 -6.48 -3.92
CA LEU A 75 -5.22 -5.88 -3.98
C LEU A 75 -4.18 -6.87 -4.52
N LEU A 76 -4.22 -8.13 -4.09
CA LEU A 76 -3.34 -9.18 -4.61
C LEU A 76 -3.55 -9.43 -6.11
N GLU A 77 -4.80 -9.56 -6.54
CA GLU A 77 -5.16 -9.73 -7.97
C GLU A 77 -4.69 -8.53 -8.81
N GLN A 78 -4.77 -7.32 -8.26
CA GLN A 78 -4.30 -6.11 -8.91
C GLN A 78 -2.77 -6.06 -9.02
N ILE A 79 -2.04 -6.44 -7.96
CA ILE A 79 -0.57 -6.55 -8.01
C ILE A 79 -0.16 -7.58 -9.07
N GLU A 80 -0.77 -8.78 -9.05
CA GLU A 80 -0.50 -9.81 -10.04
C GLU A 80 -0.70 -9.29 -11.47
N THR A 81 -1.82 -8.59 -11.72
CA THR A 81 -2.11 -7.98 -13.02
C THR A 81 -1.07 -6.92 -13.40
N MET A 82 -0.72 -6.02 -12.48
CA MET A 82 0.25 -4.97 -12.74
C MET A 82 1.65 -5.53 -13.02
N THR A 83 2.09 -6.57 -12.29
CA THR A 83 3.38 -7.22 -12.56
C THR A 83 3.48 -7.79 -13.98
N LYS A 84 2.37 -8.29 -14.54
CA LYS A 84 2.29 -8.75 -15.93
C LYS A 84 2.35 -7.59 -16.92
N LEU A 85 1.60 -6.53 -16.65
CA LEU A 85 1.46 -5.39 -17.55
C LEU A 85 2.72 -4.54 -17.66
N ILE A 86 3.40 -4.25 -16.55
CA ILE A 86 4.62 -3.43 -16.56
C ILE A 86 5.78 -4.15 -17.28
N ARG A 87 5.76 -5.48 -17.37
CA ARG A 87 6.80 -6.24 -18.09
C ARG A 87 6.88 -5.82 -19.55
N SER A 88 5.74 -5.66 -20.23
CA SER A 88 5.71 -5.29 -21.64
C SER A 88 6.08 -3.81 -21.89
N LYS A 89 6.16 -3.03 -20.82
CA LYS A 89 6.72 -1.67 -20.77
C LYS A 89 8.24 -1.65 -20.55
N GLY A 90 8.91 -2.80 -20.55
CA GLY A 90 10.35 -2.90 -20.28
C GLY A 90 10.73 -2.61 -18.81
N VAL A 91 9.81 -2.87 -17.87
CA VAL A 91 10.04 -2.66 -16.43
C VAL A 91 10.34 -3.98 -15.73
N GLY A 92 11.47 -4.04 -15.04
CA GLY A 92 11.82 -5.15 -14.14
C GLY A 92 11.35 -4.88 -12.72
N LEU A 93 10.72 -5.87 -12.08
CA LEU A 93 10.27 -5.79 -10.69
C LEU A 93 10.87 -6.92 -9.85
N PHE A 94 11.56 -6.55 -8.78
CA PHE A 94 12.18 -7.46 -7.83
C PHE A 94 11.54 -7.29 -6.45
N PHE A 95 11.00 -8.38 -5.91
CA PHE A 95 10.55 -8.45 -4.53
C PHE A 95 11.69 -9.01 -3.66
N VAL A 96 12.15 -8.22 -2.69
CA VAL A 96 13.19 -8.61 -1.76
C VAL A 96 12.53 -8.84 -0.40
N THR A 97 12.69 -10.04 0.14
CA THR A 97 12.12 -10.43 1.43
C THR A 97 13.04 -11.41 2.14
N GLN A 98 12.94 -11.45 3.47
CA GLN A 98 13.67 -12.40 4.31
C GLN A 98 13.10 -13.82 4.19
N ASN A 99 11.77 -13.95 4.03
CA ASN A 99 11.10 -15.24 3.94
C ASN A 99 10.34 -15.37 2.61
N PRO A 100 10.64 -16.39 1.78
CA PRO A 100 9.95 -16.58 0.50
C PRO A 100 8.44 -16.82 0.64
N GLN A 101 7.96 -17.25 1.81
CA GLN A 101 6.53 -17.45 2.07
C GLN A 101 5.75 -16.14 2.20
N ASP A 102 6.43 -15.00 2.32
CA ASP A 102 5.78 -13.70 2.45
C ASP A 102 5.23 -13.20 1.10
N VAL A 103 5.69 -13.78 -0.02
CA VAL A 103 5.18 -13.47 -1.35
C VAL A 103 4.12 -14.50 -1.74
N PRO A 104 2.89 -14.09 -2.08
CA PRO A 104 1.82 -15.02 -2.46
C PRO A 104 2.17 -15.83 -3.72
N ALA A 105 1.75 -17.10 -3.75
CA ALA A 105 1.98 -18.01 -4.86
C ALA A 105 1.57 -17.47 -6.25
N PRO A 106 0.41 -16.76 -6.42
CA PRO A 106 0.05 -16.17 -7.71
C PRO A 106 1.08 -15.14 -8.19
N VAL A 107 1.60 -14.30 -7.29
CA VAL A 107 2.64 -13.32 -7.62
C VAL A 107 3.98 -14.02 -7.87
N LEU A 108 4.38 -14.96 -7.00
CA LEU A 108 5.59 -15.76 -7.18
C LEU A 108 5.64 -16.46 -8.53
N SER A 109 4.50 -16.93 -9.05
CA SER A 109 4.42 -17.58 -10.36
C SER A 109 4.70 -16.65 -11.53
N GLN A 110 4.56 -15.33 -11.35
CA GLN A 110 4.88 -14.33 -12.36
C GLN A 110 6.36 -13.93 -12.38
N LEU A 111 7.11 -14.28 -11.33
CA LEU A 111 8.52 -13.94 -11.21
C LEU A 111 9.38 -14.96 -11.98
N GLY A 112 10.14 -14.45 -12.95
CA GLY A 112 11.01 -15.25 -13.80
C GLY A 112 12.39 -15.52 -13.22
N ALA A 113 12.94 -14.56 -12.47
CA ALA A 113 14.26 -14.66 -11.84
C ALA A 113 14.12 -14.89 -10.34
N ARG A 114 14.97 -15.76 -9.79
CA ARG A 114 15.04 -16.04 -8.36
C ARG A 114 16.50 -16.08 -7.91
N VAL A 115 16.77 -15.36 -6.83
CA VAL A 115 18.03 -15.39 -6.10
C VAL A 115 17.68 -15.71 -4.65
N GLN A 116 18.13 -16.86 -4.16
CA GLN A 116 17.79 -17.34 -2.83
C GLN A 116 19.06 -17.61 -2.05
N HIS A 117 19.26 -16.81 -1.00
CA HIS A 117 20.29 -17.04 -0.01
C HIS A 117 19.88 -18.14 0.96
N ALA A 118 20.82 -18.49 1.83
CA ALA A 118 20.64 -19.51 2.84
C ALA A 118 19.38 -19.31 3.70
N LEU A 119 18.61 -20.37 3.88
CA LEU A 119 17.48 -20.42 4.80
C LEU A 119 17.90 -21.19 6.05
N ARG A 120 17.58 -20.65 7.22
CA ARG A 120 17.86 -21.29 8.51
C ARG A 120 16.60 -21.92 9.05
N ALA A 121 16.68 -23.18 9.46
CA ALA A 121 15.58 -23.92 10.04
C ALA A 121 15.80 -24.12 11.55
N VAL A 122 14.97 -23.50 12.38
CA VAL A 122 14.95 -23.78 13.83
C VAL A 122 13.68 -24.54 14.19
N THR A 123 12.56 -24.16 13.57
CA THR A 123 11.23 -24.71 13.84
C THR A 123 10.77 -25.70 12.78
N ALA A 124 9.71 -26.46 13.08
CA ALA A 124 9.04 -27.32 12.09
C ALA A 124 8.41 -26.49 10.95
N LYS A 125 7.96 -25.27 11.26
CA LYS A 125 7.42 -24.33 10.26
C LYS A 125 8.51 -23.94 9.27
N ASP A 126 9.72 -23.66 9.73
CA ASP A 126 10.84 -23.27 8.87
C ASP A 126 11.24 -24.42 7.94
N ARG A 127 11.29 -25.66 8.44
CA ARG A 127 11.56 -26.84 7.61
C ARG A 127 10.54 -27.00 6.49
N LYS A 128 9.25 -26.76 6.79
CA LYS A 128 8.19 -26.78 5.77
C LYS A 128 8.36 -25.64 4.77
N ALA A 129 8.68 -24.43 5.24
CA ALA A 129 8.93 -23.27 4.38
C ALA A 129 10.10 -23.50 3.42
N ILE A 130 11.21 -24.10 3.90
CA ILE A 130 12.36 -24.48 3.07
C ILE A 130 11.97 -25.48 2.00
N LYS A 131 11.20 -26.52 2.37
CA LYS A 131 10.74 -27.51 1.40
C LYS A 131 9.89 -26.87 0.30
N THR A 132 8.93 -26.03 0.67
CA THR A 132 8.09 -25.30 -0.29
C THR A 132 8.91 -24.31 -1.13
N ALA A 133 9.92 -23.66 -0.54
CA ALA A 133 10.82 -22.78 -1.29
C ALA A 133 11.64 -23.57 -2.32
N ALA A 134 12.13 -24.75 -1.95
CA ALA A 134 12.87 -25.64 -2.84
C ALA A 134 12.03 -26.11 -4.04
N GLU A 135 10.74 -26.40 -3.81
CA GLU A 135 9.77 -26.80 -4.85
C GLU A 135 9.52 -25.70 -5.88
N ASN A 136 9.86 -24.44 -5.59
CA ASN A 136 9.73 -23.32 -6.52
C ASN A 136 10.93 -23.16 -7.48
N PHE A 137 11.95 -24.01 -7.37
CA PHE A 137 13.08 -24.04 -8.29
C PHE A 137 12.91 -25.13 -9.35
N PRO A 138 13.53 -24.96 -10.54
CA PRO A 138 13.67 -26.06 -11.49
C PRO A 138 14.32 -27.26 -10.82
N LEU A 139 13.85 -28.46 -11.18
CA LEU A 139 14.53 -29.70 -10.79
C LEU A 139 15.96 -29.67 -11.32
N SER A 140 16.89 -30.16 -10.51
CA SER A 140 18.31 -30.22 -10.82
C SER A 140 18.80 -31.64 -10.56
N ASP A 141 19.61 -32.17 -11.47
CA ASP A 141 20.31 -33.44 -11.28
C ASP A 141 21.56 -33.26 -10.41
N ASP A 142 22.07 -32.03 -10.31
CA ASP A 142 23.30 -31.68 -9.57
C ASP A 142 23.02 -31.42 -8.08
N TYR A 143 21.82 -30.94 -7.74
CA TYR A 143 21.51 -30.45 -6.40
C TYR A 143 20.24 -31.07 -5.80
N LYS A 144 20.33 -31.39 -4.51
CA LYS A 144 19.15 -31.56 -3.64
C LYS A 144 18.78 -30.19 -3.07
N THR A 145 17.91 -29.46 -3.76
CA THR A 145 17.62 -28.04 -3.49
C THR A 145 17.23 -27.75 -2.03
N ASP A 146 16.37 -28.57 -1.44
CA ASP A 146 15.91 -28.42 -0.05
C ASP A 146 17.05 -28.55 0.96
N ARG A 147 17.94 -29.51 0.75
CA ARG A 147 19.13 -29.71 1.56
C ARG A 147 20.14 -28.58 1.35
N LEU A 148 20.42 -28.24 0.09
CA LEU A 148 21.40 -27.22 -0.27
C LEU A 148 21.03 -25.85 0.32
N LEU A 149 19.75 -25.46 0.27
CA LEU A 149 19.25 -24.22 0.87
C LEU A 149 19.63 -24.04 2.35
N THR A 150 19.76 -25.14 3.10
CA THR A 150 20.18 -25.10 4.51
C THR A 150 21.70 -25.10 4.69
N GLU A 151 22.44 -25.66 3.73
CA GLU A 151 23.89 -25.81 3.76
C GLU A 151 24.62 -24.55 3.25
N LEU A 152 23.94 -23.69 2.48
CA LEU A 152 24.51 -22.44 1.96
C LEU A 152 25.16 -21.58 3.06
N GLY A 153 26.38 -21.13 2.75
CA GLY A 153 27.16 -20.20 3.54
C GLY A 153 26.74 -18.74 3.38
N ILE A 154 27.38 -17.85 4.15
CA ILE A 154 27.25 -16.40 3.96
C ILE A 154 27.91 -16.04 2.62
N GLY A 155 27.22 -15.22 1.81
CA GLY A 155 27.70 -14.85 0.49
C GLY A 155 27.45 -15.91 -0.58
N GLU A 156 26.76 -17.01 -0.28
CA GLU A 156 26.32 -17.99 -1.27
C GLU A 156 24.83 -17.82 -1.59
N ALA A 157 24.44 -18.18 -2.81
CA ALA A 157 23.07 -18.17 -3.26
C ALA A 157 22.77 -19.25 -4.30
N LEU A 158 21.51 -19.64 -4.38
CA LEU A 158 20.92 -20.34 -5.51
C LEU A 158 20.31 -19.33 -6.48
N VAL A 159 20.64 -19.46 -7.76
CA VAL A 159 20.19 -18.55 -8.82
C VAL A 159 19.55 -19.34 -9.96
N THR A 160 18.41 -18.84 -10.43
CA THR A 160 17.76 -19.27 -11.68
C THR A 160 17.07 -18.07 -12.31
N GLY A 161 16.95 -18.07 -13.63
CA GLY A 161 16.29 -17.04 -14.41
C GLY A 161 15.38 -17.64 -15.48
N LEU A 162 15.02 -16.82 -16.45
CA LEU A 162 14.37 -17.27 -17.68
C LEU A 162 15.34 -17.10 -18.85
N THR A 163 15.31 -18.05 -19.76
CA THR A 163 15.88 -17.92 -21.11
C THR A 163 15.03 -16.98 -21.97
N GLU A 164 15.56 -16.55 -23.11
CA GLU A 164 14.83 -15.74 -24.12
C GLU A 164 13.49 -16.37 -24.54
N LYS A 165 13.39 -17.71 -24.47
CA LYS A 165 12.16 -18.46 -24.80
C LYS A 165 11.21 -18.60 -23.60
N GLY A 166 11.47 -17.90 -22.49
CA GLY A 166 10.66 -17.95 -21.27
C GLY A 166 10.78 -19.26 -20.49
N LYS A 167 11.74 -20.14 -20.81
CA LYS A 167 11.98 -21.37 -20.06
C LYS A 167 12.92 -21.09 -18.89
N PRO A 168 12.72 -21.69 -17.70
CA PRO A 168 13.65 -21.57 -16.59
C PRO A 168 15.07 -22.02 -16.99
N THR A 169 16.08 -21.27 -16.57
CA THR A 169 17.48 -21.70 -16.68
C THR A 169 17.76 -22.79 -15.64
N PRO A 170 18.78 -23.64 -15.86
CA PRO A 170 19.26 -24.53 -14.82
C PRO A 170 19.53 -23.79 -13.51
N LEU A 171 19.29 -24.47 -12.39
CA LEU A 171 19.61 -23.97 -11.07
C LEU A 171 21.14 -23.93 -10.91
N VAL A 172 21.67 -22.83 -10.39
CA VAL A 172 23.11 -22.69 -10.15
C VAL A 172 23.36 -22.27 -8.71
N HIS A 173 24.31 -22.92 -8.05
CA HIS A 173 24.91 -22.47 -6.80
C HIS A 173 26.11 -21.58 -7.09
N CYS A 174 26.12 -20.35 -6.56
CA CYS A 174 27.19 -19.40 -6.81
C CYS A 174 27.56 -18.59 -5.56
N LEU A 175 28.80 -18.06 -5.58
CA LEU A 175 29.27 -17.04 -4.66
C LEU A 175 28.88 -15.65 -5.16
N MET A 176 28.41 -14.82 -4.24
CA MET A 176 27.98 -13.46 -4.47
C MET A 176 29.12 -12.50 -4.20
N CYS A 177 29.31 -11.53 -5.09
CA CYS A 177 30.29 -10.47 -4.88
C CYS A 177 29.84 -9.58 -3.72
N ALA A 178 30.74 -9.33 -2.76
CA ALA A 178 30.46 -8.42 -1.67
C ALA A 178 30.31 -6.97 -2.18
N PRO A 179 29.41 -6.15 -1.59
CA PRO A 179 29.29 -4.76 -1.95
C PRO A 179 30.63 -4.02 -1.77
N CYS A 180 31.02 -3.23 -2.78
CA CYS A 180 32.21 -2.35 -2.70
C CYS A 180 31.88 -1.02 -1.99
N SER A 181 30.93 -1.03 -1.06
CA SER A 181 30.36 0.16 -0.41
C SER A 181 30.28 -0.03 1.11
N ARG A 182 30.08 1.07 1.83
CA ARG A 182 29.82 1.04 3.27
C ARG A 182 28.40 0.53 3.54
N MET A 183 28.28 -0.59 4.25
CA MET A 183 27.01 -1.14 4.75
C MET A 183 26.72 -0.61 6.15
N ASP A 184 26.54 0.71 6.28
CA ASP A 184 26.27 1.37 7.55
C ASP A 184 25.29 2.54 7.37
N VAL A 185 24.62 2.93 8.44
CA VAL A 185 23.64 4.02 8.44
C VAL A 185 24.33 5.33 8.05
N LEU A 186 23.71 6.08 7.15
CA LEU A 186 24.19 7.41 6.78
C LEU A 186 24.02 8.38 7.96
N LYS A 187 25.05 9.17 8.24
CA LYS A 187 24.97 10.28 9.19
C LYS A 187 24.05 11.38 8.63
N PRO A 188 23.37 12.17 9.48
CA PRO A 188 22.47 13.22 9.02
C PRO A 188 23.12 14.18 8.00
N ALA A 189 24.34 14.63 8.27
CA ALA A 189 25.08 15.51 7.35
C ALA A 189 25.38 14.87 5.98
N GLU A 190 25.58 13.55 5.92
CA GLU A 190 25.76 12.84 4.65
C GLU A 190 24.45 12.82 3.85
N VAL A 191 23.32 12.60 4.53
CA VAL A 191 21.98 12.66 3.91
C VAL A 191 21.71 14.05 3.37
N ASP A 192 21.94 15.10 4.16
CA ASP A 192 21.72 16.49 3.76
C ASP A 192 22.57 16.88 2.55
N SER A 193 23.84 16.44 2.53
CA SER A 193 24.72 16.66 1.38
C SER A 193 24.23 15.95 0.12
N ILE A 194 23.75 14.70 0.24
CA ILE A 194 23.22 13.94 -0.90
C ILE A 194 21.94 14.60 -1.42
N VAL A 195 21.01 14.94 -0.53
CA VAL A 195 19.72 15.54 -0.90
C VAL A 195 19.92 16.91 -1.53
N SER A 196 20.76 17.78 -0.94
CA SER A 196 21.03 19.12 -1.49
C SER A 196 21.71 19.10 -2.86
N SER A 197 22.45 18.03 -3.18
CA SER A 197 23.06 17.83 -4.51
C SER A 197 22.08 17.29 -5.58
N SER A 198 20.87 16.90 -5.18
CA SER A 198 19.87 16.32 -6.08
C SER A 198 19.08 17.39 -6.81
N ASP A 199 18.96 17.26 -8.14
CA ASP A 199 18.12 18.15 -8.95
C ASP A 199 16.64 18.04 -8.57
N LEU A 200 16.22 16.86 -8.09
CA LEU A 200 14.85 16.58 -7.64
C LEU A 200 14.52 17.27 -6.32
N ALA A 201 15.52 17.68 -5.53
CA ALA A 201 15.26 18.36 -4.27
C ALA A 201 14.51 19.68 -4.47
N LYS A 202 14.77 20.39 -5.57
CA LYS A 202 14.04 21.63 -5.92
C LYS A 202 12.55 21.40 -6.15
N LYS A 203 12.18 20.19 -6.58
CA LYS A 203 10.79 19.81 -6.90
C LYS A 203 10.06 19.22 -5.69
N TYR A 204 10.77 18.46 -4.85
CA TYR A 204 10.15 17.65 -3.80
C TYR A 204 10.47 18.05 -2.36
N ASN A 205 11.45 18.92 -2.12
CA ASN A 205 11.87 19.30 -0.77
C ASN A 205 11.03 20.47 -0.20
N GLU A 206 9.79 20.61 -0.68
CA GLU A 206 8.81 21.56 -0.14
C GLU A 206 7.91 20.84 0.87
N VAL A 207 7.79 21.42 2.07
CA VAL A 207 6.85 20.91 3.07
C VAL A 207 5.44 21.35 2.66
N ILE A 208 4.65 20.40 2.15
CA ILE A 208 3.26 20.65 1.79
C ILE A 208 2.37 20.26 2.96
N ASP A 209 1.78 21.26 3.63
CA ASP A 209 0.70 21.02 4.59
C ASP A 209 -0.63 20.85 3.83
N ARG A 210 -1.03 19.59 3.63
CA ARG A 210 -2.29 19.27 2.92
C ARG A 210 -3.40 19.14 3.94
N LYS A 211 -4.49 19.90 3.76
CA LYS A 211 -5.74 19.66 4.50
C LYS A 211 -6.16 18.19 4.34
N SER A 212 -6.34 17.48 5.45
CA SER A 212 -6.69 16.07 5.40
C SER A 212 -8.13 15.88 4.89
N ALA A 213 -8.42 14.73 4.28
CA ALA A 213 -9.80 14.41 3.89
C ALA A 213 -10.75 14.45 5.09
N TYR A 214 -10.25 14.14 6.29
CA TYR A 214 -10.98 14.28 7.54
C TYR A 214 -11.30 15.75 7.85
N GLU A 215 -10.31 16.65 7.79
CA GLU A 215 -10.53 18.09 7.98
C GLU A 215 -11.53 18.65 6.98
N ILE A 216 -11.42 18.30 5.69
CA ILE A 216 -12.35 18.77 4.66
C ILE A 216 -13.78 18.26 4.92
N LEU A 217 -13.93 17.03 5.41
CA LEU A 217 -15.24 16.45 5.72
C LEU A 217 -15.83 17.01 7.02
N SER A 218 -15.00 17.27 8.03
CA SER A 218 -15.38 17.91 9.28
C SER A 218 -15.82 19.35 9.04
N GLU A 219 -15.03 20.14 8.30
CA GLU A 219 -15.38 21.51 7.88
C GLU A 219 -16.73 21.50 7.12
N LYS A 220 -16.92 20.58 6.16
CA LYS A 220 -18.21 20.46 5.44
C LYS A 220 -19.38 20.07 6.33
N THR A 221 -19.13 19.32 7.41
CA THR A 221 -20.17 18.90 8.34
C THR A 221 -20.54 20.05 9.27
N GLU A 222 -19.54 20.77 9.78
CA GLU A 222 -19.71 21.98 10.58
C GLU A 222 -20.42 23.08 9.77
N GLU A 223 -20.03 23.33 8.52
CA GLU A 223 -20.73 24.25 7.63
C GLU A 223 -22.21 23.88 7.40
N ARG A 224 -22.54 22.59 7.44
CA ARG A 224 -23.91 22.10 7.25
C ARG A 224 -24.74 22.25 8.52
N LEU A 225 -24.13 22.01 9.68
CA LEU A 225 -24.73 22.23 10.99
C LEU A 225 -24.97 23.73 11.23
N GLU A 226 -24.01 24.60 10.89
CA GLU A 226 -24.17 26.05 11.01
C GLU A 226 -25.26 26.61 10.08
N LYS A 227 -25.43 26.03 8.89
CA LYS A 227 -26.53 26.40 7.98
C LYS A 227 -27.88 25.99 8.53
N GLN A 228 -27.98 24.81 9.14
CA GLN A 228 -29.21 24.34 9.81
C GLN A 228 -29.55 25.19 11.04
N GLU A 229 -28.56 25.56 11.88
CA GLU A 229 -28.79 26.46 13.02
C GLU A 229 -29.19 27.89 12.61
N LYS A 230 -28.75 28.35 11.44
CA LYS A 230 -29.16 29.65 10.88
C LYS A 230 -30.56 29.62 10.27
N GLU A 231 -31.01 28.47 9.78
CA GLU A 231 -32.39 28.28 9.28
C GLU A 231 -33.41 28.01 10.41
N GLU A 232 -32.97 27.54 11.59
CA GLU A 232 -33.83 27.24 12.73
C GLU A 232 -34.01 28.38 13.77
N LYS A 233 -33.42 29.57 13.59
CA LYS A 233 -33.67 30.71 14.49
C LYS A 233 -35.06 31.32 14.23
N PRO A 234 -36.05 31.19 15.14
CA PRO A 234 -37.30 31.91 15.02
C PRO A 234 -37.07 33.37 15.42
N ALA A 235 -37.70 34.28 14.70
CA ALA A 235 -37.80 35.68 15.06
C ALA A 235 -38.56 35.83 16.41
N ALA A 236 -37.84 35.84 17.53
CA ALA A 236 -38.40 36.18 18.84
C ALA A 236 -37.89 37.55 19.27
N SER A 237 -38.57 38.60 18.79
CA SER A 237 -38.41 39.95 19.32
C SER A 237 -39.52 40.26 20.33
N LYS A 238 -39.10 40.84 21.46
CA LYS A 238 -39.86 41.69 22.40
C LYS A 238 -40.84 41.01 23.37
N SER A 239 -40.50 40.99 24.66
CA SER A 239 -41.06 41.94 25.63
C SER A 239 -40.34 41.86 26.99
N LYS A 240 -40.55 42.89 27.81
CA LYS A 240 -39.71 43.37 28.92
C LYS A 240 -40.06 42.77 30.29
N SER A 241 -39.03 42.79 31.16
CA SER A 241 -39.02 43.17 32.59
C SER A 241 -39.74 42.32 33.65
N ARG A 242 -39.00 41.82 34.65
CA ARG A 242 -38.87 42.41 36.02
C ARG A 242 -38.08 41.50 37.00
N THR A 243 -37.07 42.13 37.61
CA THR A 243 -36.62 42.13 39.03
C THR A 243 -36.44 40.84 39.89
N SER A 244 -35.21 40.77 40.44
CA SER A 244 -34.75 40.41 41.81
C SER A 244 -34.55 38.96 42.31
N LYS A 245 -33.26 38.74 42.68
CA LYS A 245 -32.67 38.16 43.91
C LYS A 245 -32.55 36.63 44.12
N LYS A 246 -31.25 36.26 44.26
CA LYS A 246 -30.57 35.36 45.22
C LYS A 246 -30.48 33.84 44.98
N GLU A 247 -29.20 33.44 44.88
CA GLU A 247 -28.49 32.27 45.46
C GLU A 247 -28.76 30.85 44.95
N ASP A 248 -27.71 30.35 44.26
CA ASP A 248 -27.05 29.04 44.32
C ASP A 248 -27.81 27.83 44.91
N GLU A 249 -28.07 26.83 44.06
CA GLU A 249 -27.49 25.47 44.08
C GLU A 249 -28.32 24.52 43.18
N SER A 250 -27.63 23.58 42.52
CA SER A 250 -28.15 22.44 41.75
C SER A 250 -28.71 22.70 40.33
N ILE A 251 -27.79 22.79 39.35
CA ILE A 251 -28.12 22.68 37.90
C ILE A 251 -27.57 21.37 37.28
N ILE A 252 -26.68 20.63 37.94
CA ILE A 252 -26.10 19.42 37.34
C ILE A 252 -27.03 18.20 37.47
N GLU A 253 -27.97 18.18 38.42
CA GLU A 253 -28.79 16.99 38.70
C GLU A 253 -30.15 16.95 37.97
N LYS A 254 -30.54 18.02 37.25
CA LYS A 254 -31.80 18.07 36.49
C LYS A 254 -31.67 17.87 34.97
N VAL A 255 -30.45 17.67 34.45
CA VAL A 255 -30.23 17.40 33.02
C VAL A 255 -30.44 15.92 32.67
N PHE A 256 -30.50 15.02 33.66
CA PHE A 256 -30.66 13.58 33.43
C PHE A 256 -32.11 13.09 33.26
N GLU A 257 -33.14 13.93 33.48
CA GLU A 257 -34.55 13.48 33.46
C GLU A 257 -35.51 14.33 32.60
N SER A 258 -35.06 14.86 31.46
CA SER A 258 -36.01 15.35 30.46
C SER A 258 -36.20 14.33 29.32
N LYS A 259 -37.47 14.06 29.01
CA LYS A 259 -38.00 13.09 28.02
C LYS A 259 -37.52 13.28 26.57
N ILE A 260 -36.51 14.12 26.31
CA ILE A 260 -36.03 14.50 24.97
C ILE A 260 -34.98 13.51 24.43
N VAL A 261 -34.26 12.80 25.31
CA VAL A 261 -33.20 11.84 24.92
C VAL A 261 -33.76 10.55 24.29
N ARG A 262 -35.03 10.18 24.55
CA ARG A 262 -35.63 8.96 24.00
C ARG A 262 -36.16 9.09 22.56
N ASP A 263 -36.53 10.28 22.12
CA ASP A 263 -37.11 10.47 20.78
C ASP A 263 -36.04 10.72 19.70
N VAL A 264 -34.86 11.23 20.06
CA VAL A 264 -33.72 11.35 19.15
C VAL A 264 -33.10 9.98 18.81
N GLY A 265 -33.19 9.01 19.73
CA GLY A 265 -32.64 7.66 19.55
C GLY A 265 -33.35 6.78 18.50
N ARG A 266 -34.62 7.05 18.16
CA ARG A 266 -35.38 6.23 17.19
C ARG A 266 -35.33 6.73 15.75
N THR A 267 -34.98 7.99 15.53
CA THR A 267 -34.95 8.59 14.19
C THR A 267 -33.60 8.38 13.51
N VAL A 268 -32.50 8.38 14.26
CA VAL A 268 -31.14 8.12 13.76
C VAL A 268 -30.97 6.67 13.26
N ALA A 269 -31.67 5.70 13.85
CA ALA A 269 -31.60 4.30 13.43
C ALA A 269 -32.30 4.00 12.09
N ARG A 270 -33.29 4.83 11.69
CA ARG A 270 -34.04 4.66 10.42
C ARG A 270 -33.36 5.31 9.21
N GLU A 271 -32.51 6.31 9.41
CA GLU A 271 -31.79 6.97 8.31
C GLU A 271 -30.45 6.29 7.98
N MET A 272 -29.75 5.72 8.98
CA MET A 272 -28.52 4.96 8.73
C MET A 272 -28.75 3.69 7.88
N THR A 273 -29.93 3.08 7.95
CA THR A 273 -30.26 1.90 7.12
C THR A 273 -30.55 2.25 5.65
N ARG A 274 -30.93 3.50 5.34
CA ARG A 274 -31.14 3.96 3.95
C ARG A 274 -29.85 4.46 3.29
N GLY A 275 -28.91 4.98 4.07
CA GLY A 275 -27.61 5.44 3.56
C GLY A 275 -26.67 4.30 3.12
N LEU A 276 -26.67 3.19 3.85
CA LEU A 276 -25.72 2.09 3.59
C LEU A 276 -26.20 1.06 2.55
N LEU A 277 -27.50 0.99 2.24
CA LEU A 277 -28.05 0.10 1.21
C LEU A 277 -28.11 0.73 -0.19
N GLY A 278 -27.95 2.06 -0.31
CA GLY A 278 -27.88 2.75 -1.60
C GLY A 278 -26.48 2.77 -2.23
N ALA A 279 -25.42 2.64 -1.41
CA ALA A 279 -24.02 2.63 -1.85
C ALA A 279 -23.52 1.24 -2.30
N ILE A 280 -24.32 0.17 -2.10
CA ILE A 280 -24.04 -1.18 -2.61
C ILE A 280 -25.20 -1.55 -3.54
N GLY A 281 -24.97 -1.41 -4.85
CA GLY A 281 -25.97 -1.51 -5.90
C GLY A 281 -26.69 -2.86 -6.00
N ILE A 282 -27.75 -3.05 -5.20
CA ILE A 282 -28.70 -4.17 -5.33
C ILE A 282 -29.98 -3.65 -5.99
N LYS A 283 -30.07 -3.79 -7.32
CA LYS A 283 -31.33 -3.65 -8.06
C LYS A 283 -32.30 -4.75 -7.62
N ARG A 284 -33.34 -4.42 -6.87
CA ARG A 284 -34.46 -5.34 -6.62
C ARG A 284 -35.47 -5.25 -7.76
N GLY A 285 -35.68 -6.39 -8.42
CA GLY A 285 -36.52 -6.56 -9.60
C GLY A 285 -37.99 -6.16 -9.39
N ARG A 286 -38.52 -5.48 -10.41
CA ARG A 286 -39.90 -5.04 -10.53
C ARG A 286 -40.77 -6.25 -10.88
N ARG A 287 -41.53 -6.79 -9.91
CA ARG A 287 -42.52 -7.85 -10.16
C ARG A 287 -43.86 -7.20 -10.50
N SER A 288 -44.19 -7.22 -11.78
CA SER A 288 -45.50 -6.84 -12.31
C SER A 288 -46.58 -7.76 -11.74
N LYS A 289 -47.65 -7.16 -11.20
CA LYS A 289 -48.96 -7.76 -11.05
C LYS A 289 -49.95 -6.78 -11.69
N SER A 290 -50.52 -7.16 -12.83
CA SER A 290 -51.79 -6.61 -13.31
C SER A 290 -52.76 -7.77 -13.51
N SER A 291 -53.88 -7.67 -12.80
CA SER A 291 -55.07 -8.51 -12.89
C SER A 291 -55.90 -8.08 -14.11
N TRP A 292 -56.65 -9.06 -14.66
CA TRP A 292 -57.70 -9.00 -15.69
C TRP A 292 -58.48 -7.68 -15.81
N PHE A 293 -58.61 -7.17 -17.04
CA PHE A 293 -59.74 -7.37 -17.96
C PHE A 293 -59.23 -7.28 -19.41
#